data_AF-A0AAW2KMH6-F1
#
_entry.id   AF-A0AAW2KMH6-F1
#
_cell.length_a   1.000
_cell.length_b   1.000
_cell.length_c   1.000
_cell.angle_alpha   90.00
_cell.angle_beta   90.00
_cell.angle_gamma   90.00
#
_symmetry.space_group_name_H-M   'P 1'
#
loop_
_entity.id
_entity.type
_entity.pdbx_description
1 polymer ?
#
loop_
_entity_poly.entity_id
_entity_poly.type
_entity_poly.pdbx_seq_one_letter_code
_entity_poly.pdbx_strand_id
1 'polypeptide(L)'
;MLVVITGRTTVVEETTHITQWVREKVGNGDIRGIVDPRLEGNYNVNVAWRVVELAMACVSTNSSTRPNMNYVVRELKECLPQTVPQQRRRSSNDAAGIALTTSNMRSVFRPNTR
;
A
#
# COMPACT_ATOMS: atom_id res chain seq x y z
N MET A 1 7.28 15.04 6.37
CA MET A 1 6.07 14.42 5.77
C MET A 1 5.67 15.11 4.46
N LEU A 2 5.45 16.42 4.44
CA LEU A 2 5.12 17.16 3.21
C LEU A 2 6.15 16.97 2.08
N VAL A 3 7.45 16.94 2.38
CA VAL A 3 8.51 16.65 1.39
C VAL A 3 8.31 15.31 0.68
N VAL A 4 7.88 14.28 1.41
CA VAL A 4 7.68 12.93 0.85
C VAL A 4 6.45 12.89 -0.07
N ILE A 5 5.38 13.61 0.31
CA ILE A 5 4.15 13.65 -0.48
C ILE A 5 4.35 14.48 -1.76
N THR A 6 5.09 15.58 -1.66
CA THR A 6 5.21 16.58 -2.73
C THR A 6 6.40 16.34 -3.66
N GLY A 7 7.38 15.53 -3.24
CA GLY A 7 8.65 15.38 -3.94
C GLY A 7 9.52 16.65 -3.93
N ARG A 8 9.14 17.69 -3.18
CA ARG A 8 9.82 19.01 -3.17
C ARG A 8 10.72 19.16 -1.94
N THR A 9 11.89 19.77 -2.15
CA THR A 9 12.79 20.13 -1.03
C THR A 9 12.18 21.28 -0.21
N THR A 10 12.56 21.40 1.06
CA THR A 10 11.98 22.40 1.99
C THR A 10 12.33 23.85 1.65
N VAL A 11 13.20 24.06 0.67
CA VAL A 11 13.56 25.37 0.11
C VAL A 11 12.94 25.42 -1.28
N VAL A 12 11.66 25.80 -1.32
CA VAL A 12 11.03 26.23 -2.57
C VAL A 12 11.64 27.60 -2.87
N GLU A 13 12.43 27.67 -3.93
CA GLU A 13 12.91 28.92 -4.50
C GLU A 13 11.72 29.90 -4.58
N GLU A 14 11.90 31.09 -4.00
CA GLU A 14 10.92 32.18 -3.92
C GLU A 14 9.81 32.04 -2.85
N THR A 15 10.22 32.25 -1.60
CA THR A 15 9.46 32.89 -0.49
C THR A 15 8.24 32.19 0.12
N THR A 16 7.69 31.13 -0.47
CA THR A 16 6.50 30.48 0.09
C THR A 16 6.86 29.17 0.78
N HIS A 17 6.83 29.17 2.12
CA HIS A 17 7.04 27.97 2.93
C HIS A 17 6.13 26.84 2.41
N ILE A 18 6.66 25.63 2.21
CA ILE A 18 5.94 24.50 1.61
C ILE A 18 4.53 24.28 2.22
N THR A 19 4.40 24.51 3.53
CA THR A 19 3.12 24.44 4.24
C THR A 19 2.07 25.45 3.75
N GLN A 20 2.47 26.67 3.40
CA GLN A 20 1.58 27.71 2.88
C GLN A 20 1.09 27.33 1.48
N TRP A 21 2.00 26.92 0.60
CA TRP A 21 1.64 26.46 -0.74
C TRP A 21 0.71 25.25 -0.71
N VAL A 22 0.97 24.26 0.16
CA VAL A 22 0.05 23.12 0.35
C VAL A 22 -1.30 23.59 0.87
N ARG A 23 -1.36 24.55 1.79
CA ARG A 23 -2.63 25.08 2.32
C ARG A 23 -3.48 25.74 1.22
N GLU A 24 -2.86 26.52 0.34
CA GLU A 24 -3.54 27.14 -0.81
C GLU A 24 -4.10 26.08 -1.77
N LYS A 25 -3.29 25.07 -2.10
CA LYS A 25 -3.71 23.96 -2.96
C LYS A 25 -4.84 23.13 -2.34
N VAL A 26 -4.79 22.88 -1.04
CA VAL A 26 -5.86 22.21 -0.30
C VAL A 26 -7.15 23.02 -0.36
N GLY A 27 -7.07 24.35 -0.15
CA GLY A 27 -8.23 25.25 -0.25
C GLY A 27 -8.88 25.25 -1.64
N ASN A 28 -8.09 25.02 -2.69
CA ASN A 28 -8.57 24.91 -4.07
C ASN A 28 -9.04 23.49 -4.45
N GLY A 29 -8.92 22.50 -3.56
CA GLY A 29 -9.26 21.10 -3.85
C GLY A 29 -8.31 20.42 -4.85
N ASP A 30 -7.13 20.99 -5.10
CA ASP A 30 -6.19 20.51 -6.11
C ASP A 30 -5.16 19.55 -5.51
N ILE A 31 -5.57 18.30 -5.25
CA ILE A 31 -4.68 17.24 -4.76
C ILE A 31 -3.60 16.86 -5.77
N ARG A 32 -3.93 16.92 -7.06
CA ARG A 32 -3.01 16.53 -8.13
C ARG A 32 -1.82 17.48 -8.21
N GLY A 33 -2.06 18.76 -7.94
CA GLY A 33 -1.01 19.76 -7.81
C GLY A 33 -0.15 19.61 -6.55
N ILE A 34 -0.57 18.86 -5.53
CA ILE A 34 0.16 18.65 -4.27
C ILE A 34 1.06 17.42 -4.34
N VAL A 35 0.55 16.31 -4.89
CA VAL A 35 1.24 15.02 -4.91
C VAL A 35 2.44 15.06 -5.87
N ASP A 36 3.52 14.34 -5.52
CA ASP A 36 4.75 14.25 -6.32
C ASP A 36 4.42 13.96 -7.79
N PRO A 37 4.79 14.86 -8.72
CA PRO A 37 4.56 14.68 -10.14
C PRO A 37 5.12 13.37 -10.70
N ARG A 38 6.19 12.82 -10.09
CA ARG A 38 6.83 11.57 -10.48
C ARG A 38 5.95 10.33 -10.26
N LEU A 39 4.87 10.47 -9.49
CA LEU A 39 3.88 9.40 -9.34
C LEU A 39 2.96 9.31 -10.56
N GLU A 40 2.90 10.34 -11.43
CA GLU A 40 2.15 10.32 -12.70
C GLU A 40 0.67 9.90 -12.55
N GLY A 41 0.06 10.18 -11.40
CA GLY A 41 -1.32 9.78 -11.09
C GLY A 41 -1.48 8.34 -10.57
N ASN A 42 -0.40 7.59 -10.37
CA ASN A 42 -0.39 6.25 -9.80
C ASN A 42 -0.54 6.27 -8.26
N TYR A 43 -1.62 6.88 -7.79
CA TYR A 43 -1.97 6.90 -6.37
C TYR A 43 -3.49 6.98 -6.19
N ASN A 44 -3.97 6.49 -5.04
CA ASN A 44 -5.36 6.65 -4.67
C ASN A 44 -5.59 8.06 -4.14
N VAL A 45 -6.48 8.82 -4.79
CA VAL A 45 -6.78 10.23 -4.43
C VAL A 45 -7.27 10.36 -3.00
N ASN A 46 -8.13 9.46 -2.53
CA ASN A 46 -8.68 9.50 -1.17
C ASN A 46 -7.57 9.27 -0.13
N VAL A 47 -6.66 8.34 -0.42
CA VAL A 47 -5.49 8.07 0.42
C VAL A 47 -4.55 9.27 0.42
N ALA A 48 -4.28 9.85 -0.74
CA ALA A 48 -3.44 11.04 -0.85
C ALA A 48 -4.01 12.22 -0.03
N TRP A 49 -5.32 12.44 -0.09
CA TRP A 49 -5.99 13.49 0.68
C TRP A 49 -5.83 13.28 2.18
N ARG A 50 -6.11 12.07 2.67
CA ARG A 50 -5.94 11.71 4.09
C ARG A 50 -4.52 11.90 4.57
N VAL A 51 -3.53 11.54 3.74
CA VAL A 51 -2.11 11.71 4.06
C VAL A 51 -1.70 13.19 4.06
N VAL A 52 -2.25 14.02 3.16
CA VAL A 52 -2.03 15.48 3.17
C VAL A 52 -2.61 16.13 4.42
N GLU A 53 -3.84 15.78 4.80
CA GLU A 53 -4.48 16.29 6.02
C GLU A 53 -3.67 15.92 7.27
N LEU A 54 -3.22 14.67 7.35
CA LEU A 54 -2.36 14.20 8.44
C LEU A 54 -1.03 14.97 8.48
N ALA A 55 -0.40 15.21 7.32
CA ALA A 55 0.83 15.98 7.24
C ALA A 55 0.65 17.44 7.67
N MET A 56 -0.47 18.06 7.31
CA MET A 56 -0.82 19.43 7.70
C MET A 56 -1.09 19.55 9.20
N ALA A 57 -1.74 18.55 9.81
CA ALA A 57 -1.93 18.49 11.26
C ALA A 57 -0.60 18.39 12.01
N CYS A 58 0.35 17.60 11.51
CA CYS A 58 1.69 17.46 12.10
C CYS A 58 2.49 18.78 12.13
N VAL A 59 2.29 19.66 11.15
CA VAL A 59 3.00 20.95 11.05
C VAL A 59 2.16 22.14 11.56
N SER A 60 1.04 21.88 12.21
CA SER A 60 0.18 22.91 12.79
C SER A 60 0.94 23.75 13.82
N THR A 61 0.66 25.05 13.88
CA THR A 61 1.22 25.95 14.90
C THR A 61 0.65 25.65 16.29
N ASN A 62 -0.59 25.13 16.35
CA ASN A 62 -1.21 24.72 17.60
C ASN A 62 -0.76 23.31 18.01
N SER A 63 0.00 23.20 19.09
CA SER A 63 0.53 21.92 19.59
C SER A 63 -0.56 20.90 19.94
N SER A 64 -1.71 21.34 20.43
CA SER A 64 -2.84 20.46 20.77
C SER A 64 -3.47 19.78 19.54
N THR A 65 -3.27 20.33 18.35
CA THR A 65 -3.76 19.75 17.10
C THR A 65 -2.74 18.82 16.43
N ARG A 66 -1.50 18.79 16.93
CA ARG A 66 -0.47 17.91 16.40
C ARG A 66 -0.76 16.48 16.87
N PRO A 67 -0.96 15.53 15.95
CA PRO A 67 -1.19 14.15 16.32
C PRO A 67 0.06 13.54 16.98
N ASN A 68 -0.17 12.61 17.91
CA ASN A 68 0.90 11.79 18.46
C ASN A 68 1.51 10.90 17.35
N MET A 69 2.80 10.64 17.39
CA MET A 69 3.49 9.78 16.42
C MET A 69 2.88 8.39 16.30
N ASN A 70 2.36 7.81 17.38
CA ASN A 70 1.63 6.54 17.32
C ASN A 70 0.38 6.61 16.44
N TYR A 71 -0.36 7.72 16.51
CA TYR A 71 -1.50 7.97 15.64
C TYR A 71 -1.03 8.11 14.19
N VAL A 72 -0.02 8.95 13.94
CA VAL A 72 0.55 9.16 12.60
C VAL A 72 0.96 7.84 11.93
N VAL A 73 1.68 6.98 12.65
CA VAL A 73 2.13 5.69 12.12
C VAL A 73 0.96 4.75 11.85
N ARG A 74 -0.06 4.72 12.72
CA ARG A 74 -1.26 3.89 12.51
C ARG A 74 -2.00 4.31 11.24
N GLU A 75 -2.26 5.60 11.07
CA GLU A 75 -2.94 6.13 9.90
C GLU A 75 -2.16 5.83 8.61
N LEU A 76 -0.83 5.96 8.65
CA LEU A 76 0.02 5.65 7.50
C LEU A 76 -0.01 4.16 7.13
N LYS A 77 -0.08 3.26 8.12
CA LYS A 77 -0.18 1.81 7.86
C LYS A 77 -1.48 1.45 7.14
N GLU A 78 -2.58 2.14 7.44
CA GLU A 78 -3.86 1.93 6.73
C GLU A 78 -3.82 2.43 5.28
N CYS A 79 -2.94 3.38 4.98
CA CYS A 79 -2.74 3.91 3.64
C CYS A 79 -1.87 3.00 2.76
N LEU A 80 -1.17 2.03 3.35
CA LEU A 80 -0.34 1.08 2.61
C LEU A 80 -1.19 -0.09 2.10
N PRO A 81 -0.91 -0.62 0.89
CA PRO A 81 -1.51 -1.87 0.46
C PRO A 81 -1.15 -2.95 1.47
N GLN A 82 -2.16 -3.62 2.04
CA GLN A 82 -1.90 -4.79 2.87
C GLN A 82 -1.26 -5.84 1.97
N THR A 83 0.04 -6.09 2.17
CA THR A 83 0.68 -7.25 1.57
C THR A 83 0.05 -8.47 2.20
N VAL A 84 -0.98 -9.02 1.54
CA VAL A 84 -1.50 -10.33 1.90
C VAL A 84 -0.30 -11.27 1.84
N PRO A 85 0.08 -11.98 2.92
CA PRO A 85 1.14 -12.96 2.83
C PRO A 85 0.71 -13.96 1.76
N GLN A 86 1.41 -13.99 0.62
CA GLN A 86 1.24 -15.03 -0.36
C GLN A 86 1.66 -16.33 0.33
N GLN A 87 0.69 -17.02 0.92
CA GLN A 87 0.84 -18.41 1.29
C GLN A 87 1.17 -19.13 -0.02
N ARG A 88 2.45 -19.43 -0.23
CA ARG A 88 2.96 -20.17 -1.38
C ARG A 88 2.14 -21.44 -1.49
N ARG A 89 1.13 -21.44 -2.36
CA ARG A 89 0.51 -22.67 -2.85
C ARG A 89 1.62 -23.34 -3.65
N ARG A 90 2.33 -24.28 -3.00
CA ARG A 90 3.20 -25.25 -3.67
C ARG A 90 2.30 -26.03 -4.64
N SER A 91 2.24 -25.57 -5.89
CA SER A 91 1.85 -26.41 -7.02
C SER A 91 3.14 -27.04 -7.55
N SER A 92 3.40 -28.29 -7.17
CA SER A 92 4.38 -29.14 -7.85
C SER A 92 3.60 -29.99 -8.86
N ASN A 93 3.60 -29.56 -10.11
CA ASN A 93 3.22 -30.37 -11.27
C ASN A 93 4.34 -30.23 -12.30
N ASP A 94 5.40 -31.03 -12.15
CA ASP A 94 6.38 -31.24 -13.21
C ASP A 94 6.06 -32.60 -13.85
N ALA A 95 5.53 -32.54 -15.06
CA ALA A 95 5.32 -33.68 -15.94
C ALA A 95 6.61 -33.95 -16.73
N ALA A 96 7.15 -35.16 -16.64
CA ALA A 96 8.06 -35.70 -17.65
C ALA A 96 8.03 -37.24 -17.63
N GLY A 97 7.76 -37.83 -18.80
CA GLY A 97 8.30 -39.15 -19.15
C GLY A 97 7.34 -40.34 -19.02
N ILE A 98 6.80 -40.75 -20.15
CA ILE A 98 6.01 -41.96 -20.37
C ILE A 98 6.90 -43.20 -20.16
N ALA A 99 6.48 -44.13 -19.29
CA ALA A 99 6.91 -45.53 -19.36
C ALA A 99 5.68 -46.43 -19.12
N LEU A 100 5.33 -47.15 -20.17
CA LEU A 100 4.29 -48.18 -20.23
C LEU A 100 4.57 -49.27 -19.19
N THR A 101 3.56 -49.74 -18.46
CA THR A 101 3.27 -51.17 -18.30
C THR A 101 1.98 -51.38 -17.51
N THR A 102 1.02 -51.99 -18.19
CA THR A 102 -0.23 -52.51 -17.66
C THR A 102 0.04 -53.61 -16.64
N SER A 103 -0.48 -53.49 -15.42
CA SER A 103 -0.78 -54.59 -14.49
C SER A 103 -1.77 -54.07 -13.42
N ASN A 104 -3.07 -54.09 -13.68
CA ASN A 104 -4.02 -55.19 -13.42
C ASN A 104 -4.61 -55.19 -11.99
N MET A 105 -5.92 -54.92 -11.97
CA MET A 105 -7.00 -55.31 -11.05
C MET A 105 -7.07 -54.80 -9.59
N ARG A 106 -7.96 -53.79 -9.43
CA ARG A 106 -9.23 -53.84 -8.67
C ARG A 106 -9.26 -54.77 -7.44
N SER A 107 -9.36 -54.13 -6.28
CA SER A 107 -9.92 -54.69 -5.04
C SER A 107 -11.20 -55.47 -5.36
N VAL A 108 -11.13 -56.80 -5.19
CA VAL A 108 -12.29 -57.67 -5.04
C VAL A 108 -12.26 -58.15 -3.60
N PHE A 109 -13.24 -57.67 -2.84
CA PHE A 109 -13.99 -58.41 -1.83
C PHE A 109 -13.38 -59.78 -1.48
N ARG A 110 -12.73 -59.90 -0.32
CA ARG A 110 -12.39 -61.20 0.25
C ARG A 110 -13.64 -61.78 0.92
N PRO A 111 -14.13 -62.96 0.51
CA PRO A 111 -15.21 -63.65 1.21
C PRO A 111 -14.68 -64.41 2.43
N ASN A 112 -15.60 -64.63 3.37
CA ASN A 112 -15.46 -65.28 4.67
C ASN A 112 -15.14 -66.80 4.60
N THR A 113 -14.52 -67.35 5.66
CA THR A 113 -14.62 -68.70 6.29
C THR A 113 -13.27 -69.03 6.97
N ARG A 114 -13.19 -69.49 8.23
CA ARG A 114 -13.94 -70.55 8.95
C ARG A 114 -13.99 -70.24 10.45
#